data_AF-A0A4Q4MRK9-F1
#
_entry.id   AF-A0A4Q4MRK9-F1
#
_cell.length_a   1.000
_cell.length_b   1.000
_cell.length_c   1.000
_cell.angle_alpha   90.00
_cell.angle_beta   90.00
_cell.angle_gamma   90.00
#
_symmetry.space_group_name_H-M   'P 1'
#
loop_
_entity.id
_entity.type
_entity.pdbx_description
1 polymer ?
#
loop_
_entity_poly.entity_id
_entity_poly.type
_entity_poly.pdbx_seq_one_letter_code
_entity_poly.pdbx_strand_id
1 'polypeptide(L)'
;MDDYAAIPFHLPDEVWLMIFSYGGALVWKQVRKTCKRLNKLTTPLLFESASFELRGRGCESLYNISRHPELSPCVKTLVLRTVYGYREFRDFDAWAASIHQPGDPGNQLTLPSETSYYDNEHASNGLLPYTEWVALPKEQKKMLYQEYEADREQAQMEVRDITNTLRFRASSAAKSTMIHPDRAVRSTGVDPAVGQFCKALETLPNLGILEHEPGFLYDNDWACRWRNLYFHPSLVVCDTSYSEDEDMEALQLSVVLQSLAWGRQGDRTLTKLSMYVGGPAFATPARLHLLWNGDGHEIIRTCRSFHSTAIEADREAVSINQSMSGRSKLYQEQLNHMRYAVTGLTHIDYVVSDEDELVGSLETAAEFAFGFLIATKSLENLRLVFGRLVDGILLPLSQSTERQCAKDSIQLLVQLTLHSPWSRIGDIELEIATNRSTLVQFLLAHKLTLRSLTLTRMTLVRLGDPLNTWEMTLAEIAQGLTLSSLTLSKLCDFPQDWSGSDQKRMLFDSEAEIWQGKASEYHAYYDAAIGSILHQEGRHSLDPEVFEGQMAEEVMSQQ
;
A
#
# COMPACT_ATOMS: atom_id res chain seq x y z
N MET A 1 33.46 -44.20 22.84
CA MET A 1 34.02 -43.42 23.95
C MET A 1 34.11 -42.01 23.46
N ASP A 2 33.28 -41.19 24.07
CA ASP A 2 32.96 -39.81 23.75
C ASP A 2 34.13 -38.88 24.07
N ASP A 3 34.52 -38.07 23.09
CA ASP A 3 35.18 -36.79 23.34
C ASP A 3 34.19 -35.67 22.99
N TYR A 4 33.19 -35.53 23.87
CA TYR A 4 32.17 -34.49 23.88
C TYR A 4 32.65 -33.23 24.64
N ALA A 5 33.92 -32.84 24.45
CA ALA A 5 34.54 -31.77 25.23
C ALA A 5 35.31 -30.79 24.33
N ALA A 6 34.58 -30.01 23.51
CA ALA A 6 34.92 -28.62 23.11
C ALA A 6 34.06 -28.15 21.91
N ILE A 7 32.75 -27.96 22.09
CA ILE A 7 31.94 -27.18 21.14
C ILE A 7 30.97 -26.29 21.94
N PRO A 8 31.01 -24.94 21.81
CA PRO A 8 30.28 -24.01 22.70
C PRO A 8 28.77 -23.86 22.38
N PHE A 9 28.13 -24.83 21.74
CA PHE A 9 26.76 -24.70 21.21
C PHE A 9 25.73 -25.61 21.90
N HIS A 10 25.74 -25.69 23.23
CA HIS A 10 24.76 -26.46 24.03
C HIS A 10 23.51 -25.67 24.45
N LEU A 11 23.16 -24.58 23.76
CA LEU A 11 21.87 -23.94 23.99
C LEU A 11 20.74 -24.76 23.32
N PRO A 12 19.55 -24.87 23.94
CA PRO A 12 18.34 -25.40 23.30
C PRO A 12 17.96 -24.60 22.05
N ASP A 13 17.20 -25.22 21.13
CA ASP A 13 16.80 -24.58 19.87
C ASP A 13 15.93 -23.34 20.13
N GLU A 14 15.09 -23.38 21.17
CA GLU A 14 14.24 -22.26 21.60
C GLU A 14 15.06 -21.04 22.02
N VAL A 15 16.18 -21.27 22.73
CA VAL A 15 17.09 -20.19 23.15
C VAL A 15 17.82 -19.62 21.94
N TRP A 16 18.21 -20.45 20.97
CA TRP A 16 18.78 -19.96 19.71
C TRP A 16 17.79 -19.12 18.92
N LEU A 17 16.54 -19.56 18.79
CA LEU A 17 15.50 -18.80 18.11
C LEU A 17 15.21 -17.47 18.80
N MET A 18 15.19 -17.44 20.13
CA MET A 18 15.09 -16.21 20.91
C MET A 18 16.30 -15.29 20.70
N ILE A 19 17.52 -15.83 20.58
CA ILE A 19 18.69 -15.01 20.23
C ILE A 19 18.53 -14.45 18.80
N PHE A 20 18.06 -15.26 17.86
CA PHE A 20 17.89 -14.86 16.48
C PHE A 20 16.79 -13.83 16.28
N SER A 21 15.76 -13.81 17.12
CA SER A 21 14.71 -12.78 17.05
C SER A 21 15.20 -11.36 17.32
N TYR A 22 16.38 -11.20 17.94
CA TYR A 22 17.03 -9.89 18.09
C TYR A 22 17.85 -9.46 16.87
N GLY A 23 18.04 -10.34 15.88
CA GLY A 23 18.80 -10.07 14.65
C GLY A 23 17.92 -10.06 13.41
N GLY A 24 18.38 -9.41 12.34
CA GLY A 24 17.70 -9.41 11.04
C GLY A 24 18.26 -10.43 10.04
N ALA A 25 17.70 -10.42 8.83
CA ALA A 25 18.07 -11.34 7.76
C ALA A 25 19.58 -11.38 7.44
N LEU A 26 20.30 -10.25 7.55
CA LEU A 26 21.76 -10.22 7.37
C LEU A 26 22.49 -11.07 8.41
N VAL A 27 22.07 -10.99 9.68
CA VAL A 27 22.65 -11.78 10.78
C VAL A 27 22.36 -13.26 10.53
N TRP A 28 21.11 -13.61 10.22
CA TRP A 28 20.73 -14.99 9.93
C TRP A 28 21.51 -15.59 8.75
N LYS A 29 21.78 -14.79 7.70
CA LYS A 29 22.63 -15.19 6.55
C LYS A 29 24.08 -15.48 6.93
N GLN A 30 24.61 -14.85 7.97
CA GLN A 30 25.95 -15.18 8.49
C GLN A 30 25.90 -16.39 9.42
N VAL A 31 24.93 -16.41 10.34
CA VAL A 31 24.74 -17.51 11.29
C VAL A 31 24.54 -18.85 10.56
N ARG A 32 23.76 -18.91 9.48
CA ARG A 32 23.54 -20.15 8.72
C ARG A 32 24.82 -20.75 8.12
N LYS A 33 25.90 -19.97 7.98
CA LYS A 33 27.18 -20.42 7.44
C LYS A 33 28.08 -21.05 8.51
N THR A 34 27.75 -20.86 9.79
CA THR A 34 28.60 -21.31 10.91
C THR A 34 28.56 -22.83 11.11
N CYS A 35 27.37 -23.44 11.16
CA CYS A 35 27.22 -24.89 11.26
C CYS A 35 25.86 -25.40 10.76
N LYS A 36 25.76 -26.72 10.53
CA LYS A 36 24.53 -27.37 10.03
C LYS A 36 23.31 -27.18 10.94
N ARG A 37 23.50 -27.15 12.27
CA ARG A 37 22.38 -26.96 13.23
C ARG A 37 21.80 -25.55 13.11
N LEU A 38 22.65 -24.53 13.14
CA LEU A 38 22.22 -23.13 13.04
C LEU A 38 21.66 -22.83 11.64
N ASN A 39 22.16 -23.49 10.60
CA ASN A 39 21.56 -23.47 9.27
C ASN A 39 20.10 -23.95 9.28
N LYS A 40 19.81 -25.08 9.93
CA LYS A 40 18.44 -25.60 10.06
C LYS A 40 17.51 -24.65 10.83
N LEU A 41 18.02 -23.97 11.85
CA LEU A 41 17.23 -23.03 12.66
C LEU A 41 16.97 -21.69 11.97
N THR A 42 17.95 -21.18 11.22
CA THR A 42 17.84 -19.87 10.54
C THR A 42 17.17 -19.95 9.18
N THR A 43 17.13 -21.13 8.55
CA THR A 43 16.47 -21.29 7.24
C THR A 43 14.98 -20.93 7.29
N PRO A 44 14.17 -21.44 8.24
CA PRO A 44 12.78 -21.02 8.37
C PRO A 44 12.61 -19.51 8.55
N LEU A 45 13.46 -18.86 9.35
CA LEU A 45 13.40 -17.41 9.58
C LEU A 45 13.71 -16.62 8.31
N LEU A 46 14.71 -17.05 7.53
CA LEU A 46 15.12 -16.39 6.29
C LEU A 46 14.11 -16.51 5.15
N PHE A 47 13.33 -17.59 5.14
CA PHE A 47 12.41 -17.91 4.06
C PHE A 47 10.95 -17.84 4.51
N GLU A 48 10.65 -17.33 5.71
CA GLU A 48 9.28 -17.11 6.18
C GLU A 48 8.53 -16.14 5.26
N SER A 49 9.21 -15.09 4.84
CA SER A 49 8.75 -14.14 3.83
C SER A 49 9.63 -14.20 2.58
N ALA A 50 9.00 -14.28 1.41
CA ALA A 50 9.69 -14.21 0.12
C ALA A 50 9.17 -13.04 -0.71
N SER A 51 10.05 -12.07 -0.97
CA SER A 51 9.75 -10.94 -1.86
C SER A 51 9.97 -11.32 -3.32
N PHE A 52 9.11 -10.83 -4.20
CA PHE A 52 9.22 -11.00 -5.63
C PHE A 52 8.64 -9.79 -6.37
N GLU A 53 9.06 -9.65 -7.62
CA GLU A 53 8.43 -8.80 -8.63
C GLU A 53 8.21 -9.67 -9.88
N LEU A 54 7.29 -9.26 -10.76
CA LEU A 54 7.02 -10.00 -12.01
C LEU A 54 8.12 -9.83 -13.05
N ARG A 55 9.05 -8.90 -12.83
CA ARG A 55 10.17 -8.56 -13.72
C ARG A 55 11.47 -9.28 -13.30
N GLY A 56 12.48 -9.18 -14.16
CA GLY A 56 13.81 -9.72 -13.95
C GLY A 56 13.80 -11.19 -13.53
N ARG A 57 14.55 -11.50 -12.47
CA ARG A 57 14.64 -12.86 -11.90
C ARG A 57 13.70 -13.10 -10.72
N GLY A 58 12.76 -12.19 -10.45
CA GLY A 58 11.88 -12.24 -9.28
C GLY A 58 11.05 -13.54 -9.24
N CYS A 59 10.29 -13.81 -10.30
CA CYS A 59 9.51 -15.05 -10.43
C CYS A 59 10.37 -16.31 -10.53
N GLU A 60 11.56 -16.23 -11.16
CA GLU A 60 12.48 -17.37 -11.27
C GLU A 60 12.98 -17.78 -9.87
N SER A 61 13.40 -16.81 -9.07
CA SER A 61 13.84 -17.02 -7.69
C SER A 61 12.73 -17.64 -6.84
N LEU A 62 11.52 -17.07 -6.90
CA LEU A 62 10.36 -17.57 -6.19
C LEU A 62 10.00 -19.01 -6.61
N TYR A 63 10.07 -19.32 -7.90
CA TYR A 63 9.83 -20.66 -8.42
C TYR A 63 10.90 -21.67 -7.97
N ASN A 64 12.16 -21.25 -7.87
CA ASN A 64 13.21 -22.10 -7.35
C ASN A 64 13.02 -22.39 -5.85
N ILE A 65 12.59 -21.40 -5.07
CA ILE A 65 12.24 -21.56 -3.65
C ILE A 65 11.07 -22.53 -3.48
N SER A 66 9.99 -22.35 -4.26
CA SER A 66 8.77 -23.15 -4.15
C SER A 66 8.96 -24.62 -4.54
N ARG A 67 9.97 -24.93 -5.36
CA ARG A 67 10.33 -26.30 -5.71
C ARG A 67 11.33 -26.95 -4.78
N HIS A 68 11.97 -26.18 -3.90
CA HIS A 68 12.95 -26.72 -2.98
C HIS A 68 12.25 -27.36 -1.77
N PRO A 69 12.39 -28.68 -1.51
CA PRO A 69 11.63 -29.37 -0.48
C PRO A 69 11.81 -28.82 0.94
N GLU A 70 13.00 -28.28 1.23
CA GLU A 70 13.30 -27.68 2.55
C GLU A 70 12.87 -26.22 2.68
N LEU A 71 12.73 -25.47 1.57
CA LEU A 71 12.44 -24.03 1.60
C LEU A 71 10.96 -23.74 1.40
N SER A 72 10.31 -24.46 0.49
CA SER A 72 8.89 -24.28 0.17
C SER A 72 7.97 -24.31 1.40
N PRO A 73 8.12 -25.27 2.35
CA PRO A 73 7.31 -25.27 3.57
C PRO A 73 7.63 -24.12 4.53
N CYS A 74 8.77 -23.43 4.38
CA CYS A 74 9.11 -22.30 5.24
C CYS A 74 8.34 -21.03 4.86
N VAL A 75 7.97 -20.88 3.58
CA VAL A 75 7.31 -19.67 3.07
C VAL A 75 5.87 -19.59 3.58
N LYS A 76 5.58 -18.55 4.34
CA LYS A 76 4.24 -18.20 4.85
C LYS A 76 3.71 -16.91 4.25
N THR A 77 4.61 -16.00 3.88
CA THR A 77 4.27 -14.69 3.34
C THR A 77 4.93 -14.49 1.97
N LEU A 78 4.15 -14.07 0.99
CA LEU A 78 4.67 -13.53 -0.27
C LEU A 78 4.50 -12.03 -0.29
N VAL A 79 5.56 -11.33 -0.68
CA VAL A 79 5.59 -9.87 -0.75
C VAL A 79 5.82 -9.46 -2.20
N LEU A 80 4.81 -8.88 -2.84
CA LEU A 80 4.97 -8.22 -4.13
C LEU A 80 5.60 -6.85 -3.88
N ARG A 81 6.87 -6.68 -4.27
CA ARG A 81 7.62 -5.44 -4.08
C ARG A 81 8.54 -5.18 -5.26
N THR A 82 8.42 -4.00 -5.84
CA THR A 82 9.33 -3.53 -6.89
C THR A 82 10.62 -3.03 -6.27
N VAL A 83 11.76 -3.52 -6.76
CA VAL A 83 13.06 -3.27 -6.10
C VAL A 83 13.72 -1.97 -6.58
N TYR A 84 13.49 -1.57 -7.83
CA TYR A 84 14.17 -0.43 -8.44
C TYR A 84 13.20 0.55 -9.10
N GLY A 85 13.33 1.84 -8.79
CA GLY A 85 12.56 2.93 -9.38
C GLY A 85 13.39 3.77 -10.34
N TYR A 86 13.78 3.20 -11.49
CA TYR A 86 14.57 3.96 -12.48
C TYR A 86 13.75 5.07 -13.12
N ARG A 87 14.19 6.31 -12.93
CA ARG A 87 13.59 7.53 -13.45
C ARG A 87 14.13 7.91 -14.82
N GLU A 88 13.25 8.43 -15.67
CA GLU A 88 13.66 9.10 -16.90
C GLU A 88 14.06 10.54 -16.61
N PHE A 89 15.32 10.89 -16.88
CA PHE A 89 15.80 12.26 -16.82
C PHE A 89 15.78 12.88 -18.21
N ARG A 90 15.52 14.20 -18.28
CA ARG A 90 15.49 14.93 -19.56
C ARG A 90 16.77 14.79 -20.36
N ASP A 91 17.91 14.85 -19.67
CA ASP A 91 19.24 14.73 -20.25
C ASP A 91 20.30 14.39 -19.20
N PHE A 92 21.54 14.23 -19.67
CA PHE A 92 22.72 13.98 -18.85
C PHE A 92 22.94 15.05 -17.77
N ASP A 93 22.70 16.32 -18.08
CA ASP A 93 23.00 17.41 -17.14
C ASP A 93 21.97 17.41 -15.99
N ALA A 94 20.69 17.12 -16.27
CA ALA A 94 19.66 16.90 -15.25
C ALA A 94 19.97 15.67 -14.36
N TRP A 95 20.34 14.54 -14.97
CA TRP A 95 20.75 13.34 -14.24
C TRP A 95 21.96 13.62 -13.35
N ALA A 96 23.00 14.28 -13.87
CA ALA A 96 24.21 14.58 -13.13
C ALA A 96 23.99 15.61 -12.01
N ALA A 97 23.09 16.58 -12.21
CA ALA A 97 22.70 17.55 -11.20
C ALA A 97 21.90 16.93 -10.05
N SER A 98 21.16 15.85 -10.33
CA SER A 98 20.40 15.10 -9.34
C SER A 98 21.27 14.27 -8.39
N ILE A 99 22.53 14.00 -8.75
CA ILE A 99 23.44 13.18 -7.95
C ILE A 99 23.87 13.92 -6.68
N HIS A 100 23.58 13.34 -5.52
CA HIS A 100 23.93 13.89 -4.21
C HIS A 100 24.56 12.81 -3.33
N GLN A 101 25.87 12.94 -3.09
CA GLN A 101 26.69 11.89 -2.48
C GLN A 101 27.07 12.19 -1.03
N PRO A 102 27.44 11.18 -0.23
CA PRO A 102 27.95 11.40 1.12
C PRO A 102 29.10 12.42 1.14
N GLY A 103 28.95 13.45 1.97
CA GLY A 103 29.89 14.56 2.09
C GLY A 103 29.67 15.71 1.11
N ASP A 104 28.59 15.70 0.33
CA ASP A 104 28.16 16.84 -0.47
C ASP A 104 27.69 17.98 0.45
N PRO A 105 28.23 19.22 0.31
CA PRO A 105 27.78 20.35 1.12
C PRO A 105 26.34 20.78 0.84
N GLY A 106 25.75 20.33 -0.28
CA GLY A 106 24.43 20.71 -0.73
C GLY A 106 24.30 22.18 -1.08
N ASN A 107 23.05 22.61 -1.27
CA ASN A 107 22.69 24.00 -1.48
C ASN A 107 21.32 24.27 -0.83
N GLN A 108 20.82 25.50 -0.91
CA GLN A 108 19.56 25.89 -0.25
C GLN A 108 18.32 25.10 -0.71
N LEU A 109 18.37 24.46 -1.88
CA LEU A 109 17.27 23.69 -2.48
C LEU A 109 17.48 22.17 -2.36
N THR A 110 18.67 21.74 -1.93
CA THR A 110 19.06 20.33 -1.76
C THR A 110 19.86 20.21 -0.48
N LEU A 111 19.16 20.26 0.65
CA LEU A 111 19.79 20.19 1.97
C LEU A 111 20.20 18.74 2.24
N PRO A 112 21.44 18.46 2.68
CA PRO A 112 21.88 17.10 2.97
C PRO A 112 20.98 16.37 3.99
N SER A 113 20.36 17.10 4.91
CA SER A 113 19.39 16.59 5.89
C SER A 113 18.12 15.99 5.28
N GLU A 114 17.85 16.26 4.01
CA GLU A 114 16.72 15.67 3.27
C GLU A 114 17.07 14.29 2.66
N THR A 115 18.31 13.79 2.87
CA THR A 115 18.74 12.47 2.37
C THR A 115 18.75 11.41 3.46
N SER A 116 18.39 10.17 3.09
CA SER A 116 18.28 9.05 4.03
C SER A 116 19.60 8.64 4.69
N TYR A 117 20.74 8.91 4.02
CA TYR A 117 22.04 8.54 4.55
C TYR A 117 22.63 9.57 5.51
N TYR A 118 22.01 10.74 5.67
CA TYR A 118 22.48 11.77 6.60
C TYR A 118 22.45 11.28 8.06
N ASP A 119 21.37 10.60 8.45
CA ASP A 119 21.18 10.05 9.80
C ASP A 119 21.47 8.53 9.90
N ASN A 120 21.90 7.90 8.80
CA ASN A 120 22.09 6.46 8.71
C ASN A 120 23.43 6.10 8.05
N GLU A 121 24.45 5.87 8.87
CA GLU A 121 25.77 5.44 8.40
C GLU A 121 25.74 4.10 7.63
N HIS A 122 24.76 3.24 7.87
CA HIS A 122 24.60 2.02 7.07
C HIS A 122 24.06 2.29 5.67
N ALA A 123 23.30 3.37 5.49
CA ALA A 123 22.80 3.81 4.19
C ALA A 123 23.89 4.50 3.34
N SER A 124 24.88 5.15 3.97
CA SER A 124 26.04 5.72 3.26
C SER A 124 27.08 4.67 2.87
N ASN A 125 27.13 3.53 3.55
CA ASN A 125 28.07 2.45 3.28
C ASN A 125 27.87 1.86 1.89
N GLY A 126 28.87 2.05 1.02
CA GLY A 126 28.88 1.56 -0.37
C GLY A 126 28.50 2.60 -1.42
N LEU A 127 28.11 3.81 -1.01
CA LEU A 127 27.96 4.96 -1.91
C LEU A 127 29.32 5.58 -2.25
N LEU A 128 29.40 6.20 -3.43
CA LEU A 128 30.59 6.91 -3.89
C LEU A 128 30.74 8.23 -3.10
N PRO A 129 31.88 8.53 -2.46
CA PRO A 129 32.07 9.79 -1.76
C PRO A 129 31.96 11.01 -2.70
N TYR A 130 31.43 12.13 -2.20
CA TYR A 130 31.29 13.37 -2.98
C TYR A 130 32.62 13.85 -3.58
N THR A 131 33.72 13.76 -2.83
CA THR A 131 35.05 14.15 -3.31
C THR A 131 35.50 13.32 -4.53
N GLU A 132 35.14 12.04 -4.55
CA GLU A 132 35.43 11.16 -5.68
C GLU A 132 34.52 11.48 -6.86
N TRP A 133 33.22 11.67 -6.62
CA TRP A 133 32.26 12.08 -7.64
C TRP A 133 32.66 13.37 -8.36
N VAL A 134 33.07 14.42 -7.62
CA VAL A 134 33.50 15.69 -8.21
C VAL A 134 34.79 15.52 -9.03
N ALA A 135 35.69 14.64 -8.59
CA ALA A 135 36.95 14.38 -9.28
C ALA A 135 36.78 13.56 -10.58
N LEU A 136 35.66 12.86 -10.78
CA LEU A 136 35.40 12.10 -12.02
C LEU A 136 35.33 13.03 -13.25
N PRO A 137 36.09 12.73 -14.33
CA PRO A 137 35.98 13.43 -15.60
C PRO A 137 34.56 13.37 -16.19
N LYS A 138 34.18 14.39 -16.97
CA LYS A 138 32.84 14.47 -17.61
C LYS A 138 32.56 13.25 -18.48
N GLU A 139 33.57 12.71 -19.15
CA GLU A 139 33.49 11.51 -19.99
C GLU A 139 33.11 10.27 -19.18
N GLN A 140 33.66 10.11 -17.97
CA GLN A 140 33.31 8.99 -17.08
C GLN A 140 31.89 9.12 -16.54
N LYS A 141 31.48 10.34 -16.15
CA LYS A 141 30.09 10.61 -15.74
C LYS A 141 29.10 10.29 -16.87
N LYS A 142 29.45 10.63 -18.11
CA LYS A 142 28.62 10.29 -19.29
C LYS A 142 28.52 8.78 -19.52
N MET A 143 29.58 8.02 -19.29
CA MET A 143 29.51 6.55 -19.36
C MET A 143 28.57 5.99 -18.29
N LEU A 144 28.64 6.51 -17.05
CA LEU A 144 27.70 6.12 -15.99
C LEU A 144 26.25 6.44 -16.35
N TYR A 145 25.99 7.62 -16.93
CA TYR A 145 24.64 7.96 -17.42
C TYR A 145 24.15 6.99 -18.52
N GLN A 146 25.01 6.61 -19.45
CA GLN A 146 24.65 5.63 -20.49
C GLN A 146 24.35 4.24 -19.90
N GLU A 147 25.09 3.82 -18.88
CA GLU A 147 24.81 2.57 -18.16
C GLU A 147 23.50 2.65 -17.38
N TYR A 148 23.20 3.81 -16.78
CA TYR A 148 21.92 4.05 -16.10
C TYR A 148 20.74 3.95 -17.08
N GLU A 149 20.83 4.63 -18.23
CA GLU A 149 19.79 4.56 -19.26
C GLU A 149 19.65 3.14 -19.82
N ALA A 150 20.74 2.39 -19.98
CA ALA A 150 20.67 0.99 -20.40
C ALA A 150 19.93 0.10 -19.37
N ASP A 151 20.20 0.29 -18.06
CA ASP A 151 19.51 -0.43 -17.00
C ASP A 151 18.00 -0.06 -16.96
N ARG A 152 17.68 1.23 -17.18
CA ARG A 152 16.29 1.72 -17.30
C ARG A 152 15.57 1.14 -18.51
N GLU A 153 16.18 1.19 -19.69
CA GLU A 153 15.63 0.63 -20.93
C GLU A 153 15.41 -0.88 -20.81
N GLN A 154 16.32 -1.59 -20.16
CA GLN A 154 16.17 -3.02 -19.86
C GLN A 154 14.96 -3.28 -18.95
N ALA A 155 14.81 -2.51 -17.87
CA ALA A 155 13.64 -2.62 -16.99
C ALA A 155 12.34 -2.34 -17.76
N GLN A 156 12.31 -1.34 -18.64
CA GLN A 156 11.17 -1.04 -19.52
C GLN A 156 10.89 -2.16 -20.55
N MET A 157 11.94 -2.81 -21.06
CA MET A 157 11.81 -3.94 -21.97
C MET A 157 11.15 -5.14 -21.29
N GLU A 158 11.51 -5.43 -20.04
CA GLU A 158 10.92 -6.54 -19.27
C GLU A 158 9.41 -6.35 -19.03
N VAL A 159 8.95 -5.11 -18.82
CA VAL A 159 7.51 -4.79 -18.75
C VAL A 159 6.80 -5.11 -20.05
N ARG A 160 7.42 -4.67 -21.16
CA ARG A 160 6.88 -4.90 -22.49
C ARG A 160 6.82 -6.39 -22.77
N ASP A 161 7.84 -7.15 -22.38
CA ASP A 161 7.86 -8.61 -22.52
C ASP A 161 6.73 -9.29 -21.72
N ILE A 162 6.48 -8.87 -20.48
CA ILE A 162 5.33 -9.35 -19.70
C ILE A 162 4.04 -9.08 -20.48
N THR A 163 3.76 -7.83 -20.85
CA THR A 163 2.50 -7.49 -21.56
C THR A 163 2.37 -8.16 -22.94
N ASN A 164 3.47 -8.37 -23.65
CA ASN A 164 3.52 -9.04 -24.95
C ASN A 164 3.34 -10.56 -24.87
N THR A 165 3.57 -11.17 -23.71
CA THR A 165 3.53 -12.63 -23.55
C THR A 165 2.55 -13.09 -22.46
N LEU A 166 1.91 -12.15 -21.77
CA LEU A 166 0.88 -12.36 -20.76
C LEU A 166 -0.24 -13.20 -21.36
N ARG A 167 -0.59 -14.27 -20.66
CA ARG A 167 -1.76 -15.08 -20.99
C ARG A 167 -2.59 -15.25 -19.74
N PHE A 168 -3.90 -15.07 -19.88
CA PHE A 168 -4.85 -15.26 -18.80
C PHE A 168 -5.92 -16.27 -19.22
N ARG A 169 -6.56 -16.92 -18.26
CA ARG A 169 -7.59 -17.92 -18.56
C ARG A 169 -8.95 -17.25 -18.74
N ALA A 170 -9.58 -17.51 -19.88
CA ALA A 170 -10.99 -17.18 -20.06
C ALA A 170 -11.86 -18.32 -19.52
N SER A 171 -12.85 -17.97 -18.70
CA SER A 171 -13.83 -18.93 -18.21
C SER A 171 -14.87 -19.19 -19.29
N SER A 172 -14.72 -20.28 -20.04
CA SER A 172 -15.80 -20.82 -20.89
C SER A 172 -16.19 -22.21 -20.41
N ALA A 173 -17.48 -22.52 -20.45
CA ALA A 173 -18.14 -23.64 -19.77
C ALA A 173 -17.71 -25.07 -20.19
N ALA A 174 -16.64 -25.24 -20.98
CA ALA A 174 -16.18 -26.56 -21.41
C ALA A 174 -14.65 -26.79 -21.36
N LYS A 175 -13.82 -25.75 -21.28
CA LYS A 175 -12.34 -25.83 -21.14
C LYS A 175 -11.77 -24.44 -20.86
N SER A 176 -10.80 -24.34 -19.95
CA SER A 176 -10.04 -23.10 -19.73
C SER A 176 -9.12 -22.84 -20.92
N THR A 177 -9.41 -21.80 -21.70
CA THR A 177 -8.54 -21.37 -22.80
C THR A 177 -7.65 -20.24 -22.32
N MET A 178 -6.34 -20.35 -22.55
CA MET A 178 -5.41 -19.23 -22.34
C MET A 178 -5.62 -18.22 -23.47
N ILE A 179 -5.94 -16.98 -23.13
CA ILE A 179 -6.12 -15.87 -24.07
C ILE A 179 -4.98 -14.88 -23.90
N HIS A 180 -4.52 -14.37 -25.02
CA HIS A 180 -3.52 -13.33 -25.15
C HIS A 180 -4.22 -11.94 -25.24
N PRO A 181 -3.69 -10.89 -24.62
CA PRO A 181 -4.01 -9.51 -24.97
C PRO A 181 -3.70 -9.25 -26.46
N ASP A 182 -4.35 -8.27 -27.09
CA ASP A 182 -4.38 -8.15 -28.55
C ASP A 182 -3.03 -7.88 -29.22
N ARG A 183 -2.03 -7.36 -28.49
CA ARG A 183 -0.67 -7.16 -29.00
C ARG A 183 0.15 -8.44 -29.14
N ALA A 184 -0.22 -9.51 -28.45
CA ALA A 184 0.54 -10.77 -28.43
C ALA A 184 0.31 -11.66 -29.66
N VAL A 185 -0.31 -11.14 -30.73
CA VAL A 185 -0.59 -11.82 -32.01
C VAL A 185 0.67 -12.39 -32.68
N ARG A 186 1.88 -12.02 -32.22
CA ARG A 186 3.16 -12.53 -32.76
C ARG A 186 3.97 -13.45 -31.84
N SER A 187 3.57 -13.63 -30.57
CA SER A 187 4.31 -14.49 -29.63
C SER A 187 3.60 -15.82 -29.41
N THR A 188 4.18 -16.90 -29.95
CA THR A 188 3.78 -18.27 -29.60
C THR A 188 4.28 -18.68 -28.20
N GLY A 189 5.13 -17.87 -27.57
CA GLY A 189 5.65 -18.08 -26.21
C GLY A 189 4.65 -17.72 -25.12
N VAL A 190 4.73 -18.43 -24.00
CA VAL A 190 4.07 -18.07 -22.72
C VAL A 190 5.07 -17.24 -21.93
N ASP A 191 4.60 -16.18 -21.25
CA ASP A 191 5.44 -15.46 -20.30
C ASP A 191 6.03 -16.43 -19.25
N PRO A 192 7.36 -16.58 -19.19
CA PRO A 192 7.98 -17.50 -18.25
C PRO A 192 7.78 -17.05 -16.80
N ALA A 193 7.72 -15.74 -16.52
CA ALA A 193 7.61 -15.20 -15.16
C ALA A 193 6.23 -15.48 -14.54
N VAL A 194 5.14 -15.13 -15.22
CA VAL A 194 3.76 -15.44 -14.81
C VAL A 194 3.53 -16.95 -14.74
N GLY A 195 4.10 -17.72 -15.66
CA GLY A 195 4.04 -19.17 -15.63
C GLY A 195 4.78 -19.78 -14.42
N GLN A 196 5.94 -19.24 -14.07
CA GLN A 196 6.72 -19.59 -12.88
C GLN A 196 5.98 -19.19 -11.59
N PHE A 197 5.39 -17.99 -11.56
CA PHE A 197 4.61 -17.49 -10.44
C PHE A 197 3.39 -18.38 -10.17
N CYS A 198 2.58 -18.70 -11.19
CA CYS A 198 1.45 -19.62 -11.06
C CYS A 198 1.89 -20.97 -10.46
N LYS A 199 2.98 -21.56 -10.96
CA LYS A 199 3.51 -22.81 -10.42
C LYS A 199 4.02 -22.67 -9.00
N ALA A 200 4.59 -21.52 -8.64
CA ALA A 200 5.02 -21.26 -7.27
C ALA A 200 3.81 -21.19 -6.33
N LEU A 201 2.74 -20.49 -6.73
CA LEU A 201 1.50 -20.45 -5.95
C LEU A 201 0.92 -21.85 -5.70
N GLU A 202 0.99 -22.76 -6.66
CA GLU A 202 0.52 -24.16 -6.50
C GLU A 202 1.41 -25.00 -5.57
N THR A 203 2.66 -24.60 -5.34
CA THR A 203 3.68 -25.43 -4.68
C THR A 203 4.16 -24.90 -3.34
N LEU A 204 3.57 -23.82 -2.83
CA LEU A 204 3.82 -23.27 -1.50
C LEU A 204 2.73 -23.71 -0.51
N PRO A 205 2.97 -24.77 0.30
CA PRO A 205 1.91 -25.41 1.08
C PRO A 205 1.44 -24.58 2.28
N ASN A 206 2.31 -23.73 2.83
CA ASN A 206 2.06 -22.97 4.05
C ASN A 206 1.82 -21.47 3.79
N LEU A 207 1.64 -21.08 2.53
CA LEU A 207 1.34 -19.70 2.17
C LEU A 207 0.00 -19.29 2.79
N GLY A 208 0.07 -18.32 3.70
CA GLY A 208 -1.08 -17.77 4.42
C GLY A 208 -1.29 -16.28 4.20
N ILE A 209 -0.26 -15.56 3.74
CA ILE A 209 -0.27 -14.10 3.62
C ILE A 209 0.26 -13.67 2.26
N LEU A 210 -0.42 -12.73 1.61
CA LEU A 210 0.13 -11.98 0.49
C LEU A 210 0.07 -10.48 0.79
N GLU A 211 1.21 -9.80 0.63
CA GLU A 211 1.35 -8.37 0.88
C GLU A 211 1.83 -7.69 -0.40
N HIS A 212 1.18 -6.59 -0.76
CA HIS A 212 1.61 -5.71 -1.84
C HIS A 212 2.24 -4.46 -1.22
N GLU A 213 3.51 -4.27 -1.50
CA GLU A 213 4.31 -3.17 -1.01
C GLU A 213 4.86 -2.37 -2.19
N PRO A 214 4.09 -1.42 -2.74
CA PRO A 214 4.56 -0.53 -3.78
C PRO A 214 5.90 0.09 -3.43
N GLY A 215 6.89 0.00 -4.32
CA GLY A 215 8.25 0.47 -4.03
C GLY A 215 8.27 1.94 -3.57
N PHE A 216 7.49 2.78 -4.24
CA PHE A 216 7.40 4.22 -3.96
C PHE A 216 6.74 4.60 -2.62
N LEU A 217 6.04 3.67 -1.94
CA LEU A 217 5.43 3.94 -0.62
C LEU A 217 6.25 3.36 0.54
N TYR A 218 6.97 2.26 0.28
CA TYR A 218 7.62 1.46 1.34
C TYR A 218 9.12 1.71 1.44
N ASP A 219 9.73 2.30 0.42
CA ASP A 219 11.15 2.61 0.40
C ASP A 219 11.38 4.04 -0.11
N ASN A 220 11.64 4.96 0.82
CA ASN A 220 11.94 6.36 0.53
C ASN A 220 13.17 6.54 -0.38
N ASP A 221 14.02 5.52 -0.47
CA ASP A 221 15.22 5.51 -1.31
C ASP A 221 15.03 4.79 -2.65
N TRP A 222 13.85 4.24 -2.91
CA TRP A 222 13.58 3.32 -4.00
C TRP A 222 13.96 3.87 -5.38
N ALA A 223 13.69 5.15 -5.62
CA ALA A 223 14.08 5.88 -6.83
C ALA A 223 15.34 6.74 -6.65
N CYS A 224 15.86 6.80 -5.43
CA CYS A 224 16.99 7.67 -5.06
C CYS A 224 18.33 6.93 -5.15
N ARG A 225 18.37 5.65 -5.56
CA ARG A 225 19.61 4.86 -5.61
C ARG A 225 19.78 4.13 -6.93
N TRP A 226 20.99 4.21 -7.46
CA TRP A 226 21.45 3.34 -8.53
C TRP A 226 22.91 2.97 -8.31
N ARG A 227 23.18 1.69 -8.05
CA ARG A 227 24.52 1.16 -7.73
C ARG A 227 25.12 1.91 -6.53
N ASN A 228 26.30 2.50 -6.68
CA ASN A 228 26.95 3.32 -5.67
C ASN A 228 26.61 4.82 -5.81
N LEU A 229 25.62 5.18 -6.62
CA LEU A 229 25.16 6.55 -6.76
C LEU A 229 23.84 6.79 -6.04
N TYR A 230 23.69 7.99 -5.49
CA TYR A 230 22.47 8.43 -4.84
C TYR A 230 21.97 9.73 -5.49
N PHE A 231 20.65 9.79 -5.71
CA PHE A 231 19.94 10.94 -6.26
C PHE A 231 19.21 11.67 -5.13
N HIS A 232 19.26 13.00 -5.12
CA HIS A 232 18.53 13.77 -4.13
C HIS A 232 17.01 13.60 -4.32
N PRO A 233 16.24 13.25 -3.26
CA PRO A 233 14.79 13.02 -3.40
C PRO A 233 14.06 14.20 -4.02
N SER A 234 14.33 15.43 -3.53
CA SER A 234 13.70 16.66 -4.05
C SER A 234 13.98 16.89 -5.54
N LEU A 235 15.17 16.52 -6.05
CA LEU A 235 15.49 16.66 -7.48
C LEU A 235 14.85 15.56 -8.32
N VAL A 236 14.79 14.33 -7.81
CA VAL A 236 14.03 13.25 -8.45
C VAL A 236 12.57 13.65 -8.62
N VAL A 237 11.95 14.24 -7.59
CA VAL A 237 10.55 14.72 -7.65
C VAL A 237 10.38 15.82 -8.70
N CYS A 238 11.30 16.78 -8.76
CA CYS A 238 11.18 17.93 -9.66
C CYS A 238 11.49 17.59 -11.12
N ASP A 239 12.41 16.67 -11.38
CA ASP A 239 12.95 16.41 -12.71
C ASP A 239 12.26 15.22 -13.42
N THR A 240 11.41 14.46 -12.72
CA THR A 240 10.88 13.17 -13.21
C THR A 240 9.37 13.02 -12.93
N SER A 241 8.66 12.17 -13.68
CA SER A 241 7.22 11.93 -13.51
C SER A 241 6.91 10.59 -12.83
N TYR A 242 5.88 10.56 -11.98
CA TYR A 242 5.51 9.42 -11.14
C TYR A 242 4.58 8.40 -11.79
N SER A 243 3.90 8.76 -12.87
CA SER A 243 2.71 7.99 -13.31
C SER A 243 3.01 6.63 -13.92
N GLU A 244 4.23 6.36 -14.37
CA GLU A 244 4.61 5.02 -14.87
C GLU A 244 4.70 3.99 -13.74
N ASP A 245 5.03 4.42 -12.52
CA ASP A 245 5.17 3.52 -11.37
C ASP A 245 3.80 2.99 -10.94
N GLU A 246 2.79 3.86 -10.92
CA GLU A 246 1.42 3.48 -10.59
C GLU A 246 0.84 2.50 -11.63
N ASP A 247 1.07 2.76 -12.92
CA ASP A 247 0.67 1.87 -14.01
C ASP A 247 1.34 0.51 -13.87
N MET A 248 2.61 0.49 -13.45
CA MET A 248 3.36 -0.72 -13.22
C MET A 248 2.85 -1.52 -12.02
N GLU A 249 2.66 -0.89 -10.86
CA GLU A 249 2.15 -1.59 -9.67
C GLU A 249 0.73 -2.08 -9.92
N ALA A 250 -0.10 -1.30 -10.63
CA ALA A 250 -1.41 -1.73 -11.10
C ALA A 250 -1.34 -2.97 -12.01
N LEU A 251 -0.40 -2.99 -12.96
CA LEU A 251 -0.16 -4.15 -13.82
C LEU A 251 0.22 -5.37 -12.98
N GLN A 252 1.22 -5.25 -12.10
CA GLN A 252 1.67 -6.37 -11.27
C GLN A 252 0.56 -6.93 -10.39
N LEU A 253 -0.13 -6.05 -9.65
CA LEU A 253 -1.22 -6.44 -8.76
C LEU A 253 -2.35 -7.11 -9.54
N SER A 254 -2.74 -6.59 -10.71
CA SER A 254 -3.80 -7.21 -11.53
C SER A 254 -3.44 -8.63 -11.98
N VAL A 255 -2.19 -8.87 -12.35
CA VAL A 255 -1.70 -10.20 -12.75
C VAL A 255 -1.62 -11.14 -11.54
N VAL A 256 -1.19 -10.63 -10.37
CA VAL A 256 -1.15 -11.41 -9.13
C VAL A 256 -2.56 -11.82 -8.70
N LEU A 257 -3.52 -10.90 -8.68
CA LEU A 257 -4.92 -11.21 -8.34
C LEU A 257 -5.53 -12.22 -9.30
N GLN A 258 -5.28 -12.09 -10.61
CA GLN A 258 -5.73 -13.05 -11.61
C GLN A 258 -5.11 -14.43 -11.37
N SER A 259 -3.82 -14.48 -11.08
CA SER A 259 -3.07 -15.72 -10.87
C SER A 259 -3.48 -16.40 -9.56
N LEU A 260 -3.76 -15.64 -8.49
CA LEU A 260 -4.26 -16.15 -7.21
C LEU A 260 -5.64 -16.77 -7.36
N ALA A 261 -6.55 -16.05 -8.02
CA ALA A 261 -7.90 -16.51 -8.29
C ALA A 261 -7.91 -17.84 -9.05
N TRP A 262 -6.86 -18.10 -9.83
CA TRP A 262 -6.70 -19.33 -10.60
C TRP A 262 -5.89 -20.44 -9.91
N GLY A 263 -4.64 -20.15 -9.54
CA GLY A 263 -3.68 -21.12 -9.01
C GLY A 263 -4.03 -21.59 -7.60
N ARG A 264 -4.82 -20.81 -6.85
CA ARG A 264 -5.27 -21.15 -5.50
C ARG A 264 -6.80 -21.13 -5.38
N GLN A 265 -7.51 -21.43 -6.47
CA GLN A 265 -8.97 -21.48 -6.47
C GLN A 265 -9.48 -22.48 -5.42
N GLY A 266 -10.24 -21.99 -4.44
CA GLY A 266 -10.81 -22.82 -3.37
C GLY A 266 -9.83 -23.19 -2.26
N ASP A 267 -8.59 -22.70 -2.33
CA ASP A 267 -7.64 -22.79 -1.24
C ASP A 267 -8.12 -21.95 -0.05
N ARG A 268 -7.91 -22.48 1.15
CA ARG A 268 -8.26 -21.84 2.43
C ARG A 268 -7.03 -21.54 3.29
N THR A 269 -5.82 -21.87 2.83
CA THR A 269 -4.60 -21.54 3.58
C THR A 269 -4.29 -20.06 3.51
N LEU A 270 -4.53 -19.41 2.37
CA LEU A 270 -4.40 -17.96 2.24
C LEU A 270 -5.52 -17.27 3.02
N THR A 271 -5.16 -16.60 4.10
CA THR A 271 -6.09 -15.95 5.03
C THR A 271 -6.00 -14.44 5.04
N LYS A 272 -4.85 -13.86 4.65
CA LYS A 272 -4.59 -12.42 4.64
C LYS A 272 -4.14 -11.92 3.28
N LEU A 273 -4.71 -10.80 2.86
CA LEU A 273 -4.25 -10.01 1.71
C LEU A 273 -4.10 -8.54 2.13
N SER A 274 -2.94 -7.93 1.89
CA SER A 274 -2.77 -6.47 1.91
C SER A 274 -2.55 -5.97 0.49
N MET A 275 -3.30 -4.95 0.07
CA MET A 275 -3.17 -4.36 -1.25
C MET A 275 -3.36 -2.84 -1.27
N TYR A 276 -2.44 -2.16 -1.96
CA TYR A 276 -2.54 -0.76 -2.35
C TYR A 276 -2.96 -0.61 -3.82
N VAL A 277 -3.86 0.33 -4.10
CA VAL A 277 -4.31 0.68 -5.45
C VAL A 277 -4.32 2.21 -5.61
N GLY A 278 -3.59 2.73 -6.61
CA GLY A 278 -3.62 4.14 -7.00
C GLY A 278 -4.84 4.45 -7.89
N GLY A 279 -5.74 5.29 -7.40
CA GLY A 279 -6.96 5.72 -8.06
C GLY A 279 -7.79 4.53 -8.58
N PRO A 280 -8.35 4.60 -9.80
CA PRO A 280 -9.09 3.50 -10.40
C PRO A 280 -8.18 2.40 -10.94
N ALA A 281 -6.85 2.59 -11.09
CA ALA A 281 -5.92 1.58 -11.61
C ALA A 281 -6.54 0.69 -12.70
N PHE A 282 -6.80 -0.60 -12.44
CA PHE A 282 -7.41 -1.57 -13.35
C PHE A 282 -8.93 -1.80 -13.15
N ALA A 283 -9.62 -0.95 -12.39
CA ALA A 283 -11.01 -1.13 -11.93
C ALA A 283 -12.06 -1.27 -13.07
N THR A 284 -11.76 -0.83 -14.29
CA THR A 284 -12.66 -0.96 -15.45
C THR A 284 -12.10 -1.89 -16.52
N PRO A 285 -12.98 -2.53 -17.32
CA PRO A 285 -12.54 -3.36 -18.44
C PRO A 285 -11.57 -2.65 -19.40
N ALA A 286 -11.79 -1.35 -19.61
CA ALA A 286 -10.96 -0.51 -20.46
C ALA A 286 -9.57 -0.29 -19.88
N ARG A 287 -9.48 0.07 -18.60
CA ARG A 287 -8.21 0.29 -17.92
C ARG A 287 -7.39 -0.98 -17.80
N LEU A 288 -8.04 -2.10 -17.49
CA LEU A 288 -7.39 -3.40 -17.45
C LEU A 288 -6.84 -3.78 -18.84
N HIS A 289 -7.61 -3.55 -19.90
CA HIS A 289 -7.17 -3.79 -21.26
C HIS A 289 -5.91 -3.00 -21.64
N LEU A 290 -5.90 -1.69 -21.37
CA LEU A 290 -4.76 -0.83 -21.70
C LEU A 290 -3.50 -1.24 -20.92
N LEU A 291 -3.62 -1.57 -19.63
CA LEU A 291 -2.50 -2.10 -18.84
C LEU A 291 -1.96 -3.40 -19.42
N TRP A 292 -2.83 -4.37 -19.69
CA TRP A 292 -2.41 -5.69 -20.16
C TRP A 292 -1.87 -5.69 -21.59
N ASN A 293 -2.22 -4.69 -22.41
CA ASN A 293 -1.62 -4.48 -23.72
C ASN A 293 -0.27 -3.74 -23.68
N GLY A 294 0.15 -3.26 -22.50
CA GLY A 294 1.36 -2.45 -22.36
C GLY A 294 1.24 -1.05 -22.96
N ASP A 295 0.02 -0.53 -23.06
CA ASP A 295 -0.23 0.87 -23.44
C ASP A 295 -0.24 1.80 -22.21
N GLY A 296 -0.32 1.23 -20.99
CA GLY A 296 -0.41 2.01 -19.75
C GLY A 296 -1.68 2.87 -19.69
N HIS A 297 -1.70 3.89 -18.84
CA HIS A 297 -2.82 4.84 -18.75
C HIS A 297 -2.48 6.25 -19.23
N GLU A 298 -1.40 6.43 -20.00
CA GLU A 298 -0.98 7.74 -20.51
C GLU A 298 -2.09 8.44 -21.33
N ILE A 299 -2.78 7.70 -22.22
CA ILE A 299 -3.89 8.25 -23.01
C ILE A 299 -5.03 8.72 -22.09
N ILE A 300 -5.36 7.92 -21.08
CA ILE A 300 -6.39 8.27 -20.09
C ILE A 300 -6.00 9.53 -19.32
N ARG A 301 -4.76 9.60 -18.83
CA ARG A 301 -4.22 10.78 -18.13
C ARG A 301 -4.27 12.02 -19.03
N THR A 302 -3.92 11.86 -20.30
CA THR A 302 -4.03 12.93 -21.29
C THR A 302 -5.48 13.39 -21.45
N CYS A 303 -6.44 12.48 -21.62
CA CYS A 303 -7.86 12.81 -21.71
C CYS A 303 -8.36 13.54 -20.44
N ARG A 304 -7.91 13.16 -19.24
CA ARG A 304 -8.31 13.82 -17.99
C ARG A 304 -7.99 15.32 -17.98
N SER A 305 -6.95 15.77 -18.68
CA SER A 305 -6.64 17.20 -18.79
C SER A 305 -7.68 18.01 -19.60
N PHE A 306 -8.53 17.33 -20.38
CA PHE A 306 -9.53 17.96 -21.26
C PHE A 306 -10.98 17.75 -20.80
N HIS A 307 -11.22 16.89 -19.80
CA HIS A 307 -12.57 16.53 -19.36
C HIS A 307 -12.85 16.93 -17.92
N SER A 308 -14.13 17.13 -17.64
CA SER A 308 -14.62 17.54 -16.31
C SER A 308 -14.80 16.39 -15.33
N THR A 309 -14.83 15.14 -15.82
CA THR A 309 -15.00 13.94 -15.00
C THR A 309 -14.10 12.79 -15.49
N ALA A 310 -13.66 11.92 -14.57
CA ALA A 310 -12.81 10.79 -14.93
C ALA A 310 -13.55 9.78 -15.83
N ILE A 311 -14.87 9.66 -15.68
CA ILE A 311 -15.71 8.80 -16.51
C ILE A 311 -15.72 9.27 -17.97
N GLU A 312 -15.81 10.58 -18.21
CA GLU A 312 -15.74 11.15 -19.55
C GLU A 312 -14.37 10.92 -20.19
N ALA A 313 -13.30 11.16 -19.43
CA ALA A 313 -11.93 10.91 -19.88
C ALA A 313 -11.69 9.43 -20.23
N ASP A 314 -12.14 8.51 -19.38
CA ASP A 314 -12.05 7.07 -19.62
C ASP A 314 -12.83 6.68 -20.89
N ARG A 315 -14.02 7.26 -21.10
CA ARG A 315 -14.84 7.00 -22.29
C ARG A 315 -14.17 7.52 -23.56
N GLU A 316 -13.59 8.72 -23.53
CA GLU A 316 -12.89 9.29 -24.67
C GLU A 316 -11.64 8.46 -25.00
N ALA A 317 -10.80 8.13 -24.02
CA ALA A 317 -9.63 7.28 -24.20
C ALA A 317 -9.98 5.91 -24.83
N VAL A 318 -11.10 5.32 -24.42
CA VAL A 318 -11.64 4.09 -25.03
C VAL A 318 -12.11 4.31 -26.47
N SER A 319 -12.72 5.45 -26.77
CA SER A 319 -13.19 5.76 -28.13
C SER A 319 -12.05 5.99 -29.11
N ILE A 320 -10.95 6.61 -28.64
CA ILE A 320 -9.72 6.80 -29.39
C ILE A 320 -9.08 5.44 -29.72
N ASN A 321 -9.16 4.49 -28.78
CA ASN A 321 -8.69 3.12 -28.98
C ASN A 321 -9.77 2.22 -29.62
N GLN A 322 -9.93 2.34 -30.94
CA GLN A 322 -10.92 1.61 -31.79
C GLN A 322 -10.93 0.08 -31.61
N SER A 323 -9.88 -0.50 -31.01
CA SER A 323 -9.73 -1.94 -30.75
C SER A 323 -10.68 -2.50 -29.66
N MET A 324 -11.39 -1.64 -28.92
CA MET A 324 -12.22 -2.03 -27.76
C MET A 324 -13.64 -2.53 -28.09
N SER A 325 -14.16 -2.27 -29.29
CA SER A 325 -15.54 -2.64 -29.65
C SER A 325 -15.73 -4.17 -29.64
N GLY A 326 -16.53 -4.67 -28.69
CA GLY A 326 -16.81 -6.12 -28.50
C GLY A 326 -15.96 -6.84 -27.45
N ARG A 327 -14.91 -6.23 -26.89
CA ARG A 327 -13.96 -6.89 -25.95
C ARG A 327 -14.16 -6.56 -24.48
N SER A 328 -14.93 -5.51 -24.18
CA SER A 328 -15.28 -5.11 -22.81
C SER A 328 -15.83 -6.27 -21.97
N LYS A 329 -16.61 -7.19 -22.58
CA LYS A 329 -17.14 -8.36 -21.88
C LYS A 329 -16.04 -9.30 -21.36
N LEU A 330 -14.97 -9.53 -22.12
CA LEU A 330 -13.88 -10.41 -21.72
C LEU A 330 -13.15 -9.85 -20.50
N TYR A 331 -12.77 -8.57 -20.53
CA TYR A 331 -12.07 -7.94 -19.42
C TYR A 331 -12.98 -7.76 -18.20
N GLN A 332 -14.29 -7.56 -18.39
CA GLN A 332 -15.26 -7.61 -17.30
C GLN A 332 -15.30 -8.99 -16.64
N GLU A 333 -15.25 -10.07 -17.42
CA GLU A 333 -15.16 -11.44 -16.89
C GLU A 333 -13.86 -11.65 -16.10
N GLN A 334 -12.73 -11.07 -16.54
CA GLN A 334 -11.47 -11.13 -15.80
C GLN A 334 -11.52 -10.37 -14.48
N LEU A 335 -12.07 -9.15 -14.45
CA LEU A 335 -12.26 -8.39 -13.21
C LEU A 335 -13.16 -9.12 -12.23
N ASN A 336 -14.24 -9.72 -12.72
CA ASN A 336 -15.11 -10.58 -11.90
C ASN A 336 -14.37 -11.82 -11.41
N HIS A 337 -13.46 -12.38 -12.21
CA HIS A 337 -12.66 -13.52 -11.82
C HIS A 337 -11.65 -13.18 -10.73
N MET A 338 -10.96 -12.04 -10.81
CA MET A 338 -10.00 -11.61 -9.77
C MET A 338 -10.63 -11.56 -8.37
N ARG A 339 -11.93 -11.31 -8.25
CA ARG A 339 -12.66 -11.38 -6.97
C ARG A 339 -12.60 -12.74 -6.30
N TYR A 340 -12.39 -13.83 -7.04
CA TYR A 340 -12.22 -15.16 -6.43
C TYR A 340 -10.96 -15.25 -5.57
N ALA A 341 -9.94 -14.42 -5.82
CA ALA A 341 -8.72 -14.35 -5.01
C ALA A 341 -9.00 -13.98 -3.55
N VAL A 342 -10.09 -13.24 -3.29
CA VAL A 342 -10.41 -12.74 -1.94
C VAL A 342 -11.49 -13.52 -1.21
N THR A 343 -12.19 -14.44 -1.89
CA THR A 343 -13.39 -15.11 -1.34
C THR A 343 -13.17 -15.90 -0.05
N GLY A 344 -11.97 -16.46 0.13
CA GLY A 344 -11.60 -17.28 1.29
C GLY A 344 -10.93 -16.53 2.44
N LEU A 345 -10.66 -15.23 2.28
CA LEU A 345 -9.86 -14.47 3.25
C LEU A 345 -10.63 -14.21 4.55
N THR A 346 -9.89 -14.14 5.65
CA THR A 346 -10.38 -13.69 6.96
C THR A 346 -9.84 -12.29 7.30
N HIS A 347 -8.75 -11.86 6.67
CA HIS A 347 -8.14 -10.54 6.87
C HIS A 347 -7.93 -9.85 5.53
N ILE A 348 -8.41 -8.61 5.42
CA ILE A 348 -8.16 -7.75 4.26
C ILE A 348 -7.65 -6.41 4.75
N ASP A 349 -6.51 -6.00 4.21
CA ASP A 349 -6.02 -4.62 4.28
C ASP A 349 -6.08 -4.05 2.86
N TYR A 350 -6.95 -3.06 2.66
CA TYR A 350 -7.22 -2.50 1.35
C TYR A 350 -7.09 -0.99 1.37
N VAL A 351 -6.07 -0.50 0.65
CA VAL A 351 -5.77 0.91 0.49
C VAL A 351 -6.08 1.34 -0.93
N VAL A 352 -6.87 2.40 -1.06
CA VAL A 352 -7.11 3.12 -2.31
C VAL A 352 -6.87 4.61 -2.07
N SER A 353 -5.79 5.15 -2.67
CA SER A 353 -5.51 6.59 -2.66
C SER A 353 -5.69 7.17 -4.05
N ASP A 354 -6.25 8.39 -4.17
CA ASP A 354 -6.31 9.10 -5.45
C ASP A 354 -5.54 10.42 -5.37
N GLU A 355 -4.38 10.45 -6.01
CA GLU A 355 -3.52 11.64 -6.04
C GLU A 355 -3.90 12.61 -7.18
N ASP A 356 -4.89 12.30 -8.04
CA ASP A 356 -5.28 13.17 -9.15
C ASP A 356 -6.06 14.41 -8.64
N GLU A 357 -5.40 15.56 -8.66
CA GLU A 357 -5.93 16.84 -8.17
C GLU A 357 -6.99 17.49 -9.07
N LEU A 358 -7.10 17.06 -10.34
CA LEU A 358 -7.85 17.81 -11.33
C LEU A 358 -9.31 17.37 -11.42
N VAL A 359 -9.57 16.07 -11.48
CA VAL A 359 -10.87 15.57 -11.93
C VAL A 359 -11.53 14.59 -10.94
N GLY A 360 -10.74 13.95 -10.07
CA GLY A 360 -11.22 12.91 -9.15
C GLY A 360 -11.64 11.64 -9.88
N SER A 361 -11.21 10.49 -9.37
CA SER A 361 -11.38 9.20 -10.05
C SER A 361 -11.81 8.05 -9.14
N LEU A 362 -12.16 8.38 -7.89
CA LEU A 362 -12.56 7.43 -6.86
C LEU A 362 -13.92 6.77 -7.10
N GLU A 363 -14.85 7.38 -7.83
CA GLU A 363 -16.17 6.77 -8.12
C GLU A 363 -16.02 5.37 -8.73
N THR A 364 -15.12 5.24 -9.71
CA THR A 364 -14.83 3.97 -10.37
C THR A 364 -14.08 3.00 -9.45
N ALA A 365 -13.16 3.52 -8.63
CA ALA A 365 -12.43 2.72 -7.65
C ALA A 365 -13.36 2.16 -6.56
N ALA A 366 -14.35 2.95 -6.12
CA ALA A 366 -15.34 2.56 -5.12
C ALA A 366 -16.20 1.38 -5.58
N GLU A 367 -16.70 1.40 -6.82
CA GLU A 367 -17.50 0.29 -7.37
C GLU A 367 -16.70 -1.02 -7.42
N PHE A 368 -15.43 -0.93 -7.82
CA PHE A 368 -14.54 -2.07 -7.86
C PHE A 368 -14.23 -2.59 -6.46
N ALA A 369 -13.87 -1.68 -5.54
CA ALA A 369 -13.55 -2.01 -4.17
C ALA A 369 -14.72 -2.67 -3.45
N PHE A 370 -15.93 -2.12 -3.63
CA PHE A 370 -17.17 -2.72 -3.15
C PHE A 370 -17.32 -4.17 -3.63
N GLY A 371 -17.17 -4.40 -4.94
CA GLY A 371 -17.29 -5.73 -5.54
C GLY A 371 -16.27 -6.75 -5.01
N PHE A 372 -15.07 -6.31 -4.66
CA PHE A 372 -14.05 -7.15 -4.02
C PHE A 372 -14.41 -7.47 -2.57
N LEU A 373 -14.72 -6.44 -1.80
CA LEU A 373 -15.00 -6.54 -0.37
C LEU A 373 -16.22 -7.44 -0.06
N ILE A 374 -17.29 -7.37 -0.88
CA ILE A 374 -18.46 -8.24 -0.72
C ILE A 374 -18.23 -9.68 -1.17
N ALA A 375 -17.16 -9.97 -1.92
CA ALA A 375 -16.83 -11.35 -2.30
C ALA A 375 -16.30 -12.16 -1.10
N THR A 376 -15.78 -11.48 -0.07
CA THR A 376 -15.17 -12.08 1.11
C THR A 376 -16.21 -12.37 2.18
N LYS A 377 -16.67 -13.62 2.28
CA LYS A 377 -17.76 -14.00 3.21
C LYS A 377 -17.28 -14.32 4.63
N SER A 378 -16.01 -14.69 4.77
CA SER A 378 -15.42 -15.12 6.04
C SER A 378 -14.61 -14.02 6.73
N LEU A 379 -14.83 -12.75 6.36
CA LEU A 379 -14.05 -11.64 6.86
C LEU A 379 -14.21 -11.49 8.38
N GLU A 380 -13.09 -11.46 9.08
CA GLU A 380 -12.96 -11.28 10.52
C GLU A 380 -12.29 -9.94 10.85
N ASN A 381 -11.34 -9.49 10.02
CA ASN A 381 -10.61 -8.23 10.18
C ASN A 381 -10.55 -7.45 8.87
N LEU A 382 -10.95 -6.17 8.92
CA LEU A 382 -10.91 -5.25 7.79
C LEU A 382 -10.10 -4.01 8.15
N ARG A 383 -9.05 -3.72 7.38
CA ARG A 383 -8.46 -2.39 7.30
C ARG A 383 -8.82 -1.77 5.96
N LEU A 384 -9.50 -0.63 5.98
CA LEU A 384 -9.94 0.09 4.78
C LEU A 384 -9.44 1.53 4.82
N VAL A 385 -8.56 1.84 3.88
CA VAL A 385 -8.12 3.20 3.60
C VAL A 385 -8.67 3.58 2.24
N PHE A 386 -9.48 4.63 2.17
CA PHE A 386 -10.13 5.03 0.91
C PHE A 386 -10.34 6.53 0.83
N GLY A 387 -9.68 7.18 -0.13
CA GLY A 387 -9.92 8.59 -0.42
C GLY A 387 -8.67 9.38 -0.77
N ARG A 388 -8.78 10.70 -0.65
CA ARG A 388 -7.69 11.67 -0.84
C ARG A 388 -7.35 12.28 0.51
N LEU A 389 -6.69 11.51 1.37
CA LEU A 389 -6.39 11.89 2.74
C LEU A 389 -4.88 12.09 2.92
N VAL A 390 -4.49 13.23 3.49
CA VAL A 390 -3.11 13.48 3.95
C VAL A 390 -3.17 13.80 5.43
N ASP A 391 -2.54 12.97 6.26
CA ASP A 391 -2.60 13.05 7.73
C ASP A 391 -4.04 13.20 8.27
N GLY A 392 -4.96 12.50 7.61
CA GLY A 392 -6.38 12.49 7.96
C GLY A 392 -7.18 13.71 7.54
N ILE A 393 -6.58 14.61 6.75
CA ILE A 393 -7.25 15.76 6.17
C ILE A 393 -7.67 15.41 4.74
N LEU A 394 -8.97 15.56 4.46
CA LEU A 394 -9.50 15.46 3.09
C LEU A 394 -8.94 16.58 2.21
N LEU A 395 -8.23 16.20 1.15
CA LEU A 395 -7.70 17.13 0.17
C LEU A 395 -8.80 17.63 -0.79
N PRO A 396 -8.81 18.93 -1.12
CA PRO A 396 -9.76 19.48 -2.06
C PRO A 396 -9.48 19.02 -3.50
N LEU A 397 -10.53 18.86 -4.30
CA LEU A 397 -10.48 18.85 -5.75
C LEU A 397 -10.75 20.26 -6.28
N SER A 398 -10.09 20.65 -7.37
CA SER A 398 -10.35 21.94 -8.01
C SER A 398 -11.83 22.07 -8.36
N GLN A 399 -12.44 23.21 -8.04
CA GLN A 399 -13.85 23.54 -8.32
C GLN A 399 -14.89 22.55 -7.72
N SER A 400 -14.48 21.71 -6.79
CA SER A 400 -15.37 20.74 -6.13
C SER A 400 -15.81 21.22 -4.76
N THR A 401 -16.96 20.74 -4.29
CA THR A 401 -17.41 20.97 -2.91
C THR A 401 -16.92 19.85 -2.00
N GLU A 402 -16.96 20.06 -0.68
CA GLU A 402 -16.75 19.03 0.34
C GLU A 402 -17.54 17.76 0.04
N ARG A 403 -18.84 17.93 -0.24
CA ARG A 403 -19.74 16.83 -0.57
C ARG A 403 -19.26 16.05 -1.78
N GLN A 404 -18.73 16.74 -2.78
CA GLN A 404 -18.24 16.09 -4.00
C GLN A 404 -16.97 15.29 -3.72
N CYS A 405 -16.07 15.78 -2.87
CA CYS A 405 -14.81 15.10 -2.54
C CYS A 405 -15.02 13.85 -1.67
N ALA A 406 -16.00 13.86 -0.78
CA ALA A 406 -16.32 12.70 0.08
C ALA A 406 -17.41 11.77 -0.49
N LYS A 407 -18.02 12.11 -1.64
CA LYS A 407 -19.17 11.38 -2.21
C LYS A 407 -18.88 9.90 -2.37
N ASP A 408 -17.74 9.56 -2.96
CA ASP A 408 -17.42 8.18 -3.34
C ASP A 408 -17.11 7.31 -2.12
N SER A 409 -16.40 7.87 -1.14
CA SER A 409 -16.15 7.27 0.17
C SER A 409 -17.46 6.99 0.94
N ILE A 410 -18.37 7.98 0.97
CA ILE A 410 -19.70 7.84 1.58
C ILE A 410 -20.50 6.75 0.86
N GLN A 411 -20.51 6.76 -0.48
CA GLN A 411 -21.24 5.78 -1.28
C GLN A 411 -20.72 4.35 -1.04
N LEU A 412 -19.39 4.16 -0.97
CA LEU A 412 -18.78 2.87 -0.66
C LEU A 412 -19.27 2.33 0.70
N LEU A 413 -19.21 3.14 1.76
CA LEU A 413 -19.67 2.74 3.09
C LEU A 413 -21.18 2.45 3.11
N VAL A 414 -22.01 3.24 2.43
CA VAL A 414 -23.45 2.97 2.31
C VAL A 414 -23.70 1.60 1.64
N GLN A 415 -22.99 1.31 0.55
CA GLN A 415 -23.13 0.03 -0.13
C GLN A 415 -22.67 -1.14 0.75
N LEU A 416 -21.55 -0.99 1.46
CA LEU A 416 -21.06 -2.00 2.40
C LEU A 416 -22.03 -2.22 3.57
N THR A 417 -22.65 -1.16 4.09
CA THR A 417 -23.68 -1.24 5.14
C THR A 417 -24.84 -2.12 4.71
N LEU A 418 -25.28 -1.99 3.46
CA LEU A 418 -26.47 -2.69 2.94
C LEU A 418 -26.18 -4.13 2.47
N HIS A 419 -24.95 -4.40 2.02
CA HIS A 419 -24.66 -5.60 1.24
C HIS A 419 -23.50 -6.46 1.75
N SER A 420 -22.79 -6.03 2.81
CA SER A 420 -21.69 -6.82 3.36
C SER A 420 -22.17 -8.18 3.89
N PRO A 421 -21.53 -9.30 3.48
CA PRO A 421 -21.88 -10.63 3.97
C PRO A 421 -21.17 -11.02 5.28
N TRP A 422 -20.57 -10.06 5.99
CA TRP A 422 -19.58 -10.31 7.04
C TRP A 422 -20.22 -10.69 8.37
N SER A 423 -20.58 -11.96 8.49
CA SER A 423 -21.18 -12.51 9.71
C SER A 423 -20.21 -12.73 10.88
N ARG A 424 -18.91 -12.43 10.69
CA ARG A 424 -17.84 -12.69 11.67
C ARG A 424 -16.90 -11.51 11.90
N ILE A 425 -17.18 -10.34 11.31
CA ILE A 425 -16.30 -9.18 11.42
C ILE A 425 -16.18 -8.76 12.88
N GLY A 426 -14.98 -8.87 13.42
CA GLY A 426 -14.64 -8.60 14.82
C GLY A 426 -13.79 -7.34 14.98
N ASP A 427 -13.01 -7.00 13.95
CA ASP A 427 -12.12 -5.84 13.93
C ASP A 427 -12.30 -5.02 12.65
N ILE A 428 -12.38 -3.71 12.81
CA ILE A 428 -12.48 -2.75 11.71
C ILE A 428 -11.51 -1.61 11.99
N GLU A 429 -10.60 -1.36 11.05
CA GLU A 429 -9.75 -0.18 10.97
C GLU A 429 -10.16 0.67 9.76
N LEU A 430 -10.37 1.97 9.98
CA LEU A 430 -10.81 2.91 8.95
C LEU A 430 -9.91 4.14 8.86
N GLU A 431 -9.58 4.51 7.63
CA GLU A 431 -9.00 5.79 7.23
C GLU A 431 -9.76 6.30 6.00
N ILE A 432 -10.83 7.06 6.24
CA ILE A 432 -11.79 7.45 5.21
C ILE A 432 -12.45 8.79 5.56
N ALA A 433 -12.76 9.59 4.55
CA ALA A 433 -13.61 10.77 4.71
C ALA A 433 -15.09 10.38 4.59
N THR A 434 -15.90 10.68 5.59
CA THR A 434 -17.33 10.32 5.59
C THR A 434 -18.13 11.27 6.49
N ASN A 435 -19.45 11.11 6.55
CA ASN A 435 -20.28 11.82 7.51
C ASN A 435 -20.66 10.90 8.68
N ARG A 436 -21.16 11.51 9.78
CA ARG A 436 -21.57 10.80 10.99
C ARG A 436 -22.58 9.70 10.71
N SER A 437 -23.67 10.01 9.99
CA SER A 437 -24.77 9.06 9.83
C SER A 437 -24.35 7.82 9.05
N THR A 438 -23.58 7.99 7.98
CA THR A 438 -23.02 6.90 7.20
C THR A 438 -22.06 6.04 8.02
N LEU A 439 -21.14 6.67 8.78
CA LEU A 439 -20.18 5.93 9.61
C LEU A 439 -20.89 5.11 10.69
N VAL A 440 -21.79 5.74 11.45
CA VAL A 440 -22.55 5.08 12.52
C VAL A 440 -23.39 3.95 11.95
N GLN A 441 -24.12 4.15 10.85
CA GLN A 441 -24.92 3.09 10.23
C GLN A 441 -24.07 1.90 9.79
N PHE A 442 -22.91 2.16 9.17
CA PHE A 442 -21.97 1.12 8.76
C PHE A 442 -21.49 0.28 9.95
N LEU A 443 -21.02 0.93 11.01
CA LEU A 443 -20.52 0.22 12.19
C LEU A 443 -21.66 -0.56 12.91
N LEU A 444 -22.84 0.04 13.03
CA LEU A 444 -24.00 -0.59 13.68
C LEU A 444 -24.58 -1.78 12.90
N ALA A 445 -24.37 -1.83 11.58
CA ALA A 445 -24.70 -3.03 10.79
C ALA A 445 -23.95 -4.27 11.31
N HIS A 446 -22.81 -4.08 11.97
CA HIS A 446 -21.95 -5.13 12.53
C HIS A 446 -21.95 -5.19 14.06
N LYS A 447 -22.90 -4.52 14.74
CA LYS A 447 -22.94 -4.42 16.21
C LYS A 447 -22.89 -5.76 16.96
N LEU A 448 -23.38 -6.83 16.36
CA LEU A 448 -23.44 -8.15 16.99
C LEU A 448 -22.05 -8.81 17.10
N THR A 449 -21.14 -8.49 16.17
CA THR A 449 -19.85 -9.18 16.02
C THR A 449 -18.65 -8.28 16.25
N LEU A 450 -18.77 -6.98 15.95
CA LEU A 450 -17.68 -6.00 16.06
C LEU A 450 -17.28 -5.81 17.53
N ARG A 451 -15.98 -5.95 17.82
CA ARG A 451 -15.40 -5.85 19.18
C ARG A 451 -14.18 -4.93 19.24
N SER A 452 -13.45 -4.80 18.14
CA SER A 452 -12.32 -3.88 18.01
C SER A 452 -12.63 -2.85 16.94
N LEU A 453 -12.32 -1.59 17.21
CA LEU A 453 -12.49 -0.49 16.29
C LEU A 453 -11.26 0.41 16.33
N THR A 454 -10.67 0.66 15.17
CA THR A 454 -9.57 1.62 15.00
C THR A 454 -10.02 2.70 14.01
N LEU A 455 -10.06 3.95 14.46
CA LEU A 455 -10.35 5.10 13.62
C LEU A 455 -9.08 5.95 13.58
N THR A 456 -8.44 6.01 12.43
CA THR A 456 -7.16 6.71 12.26
C THR A 456 -7.22 7.62 11.05
N ARG A 457 -6.69 8.84 11.18
CA ARG A 457 -6.56 9.77 10.05
C ARG A 457 -7.91 9.93 9.32
N MET A 458 -9.00 10.13 10.06
CA MET A 458 -10.33 10.21 9.49
C MET A 458 -10.85 11.65 9.46
N THR A 459 -11.56 12.00 8.40
CA THR A 459 -12.29 13.28 8.29
C THR A 459 -13.79 13.04 8.41
N LEU A 460 -14.45 13.77 9.31
CA LEU A 460 -15.91 13.89 9.30
C LEU A 460 -16.36 15.13 8.52
N VAL A 461 -17.04 14.91 7.39
CA VAL A 461 -17.59 15.99 6.56
C VAL A 461 -18.92 16.51 7.11
N ARG A 462 -19.11 17.82 7.12
CA ARG A 462 -20.31 18.47 7.68
C ARG A 462 -21.53 18.30 6.80
N LEU A 463 -21.40 18.47 5.48
CA LEU A 463 -22.53 18.36 4.52
C LEU A 463 -23.75 19.24 4.87
N GLY A 464 -23.54 20.33 5.62
CA GLY A 464 -24.60 21.23 6.11
C GLY A 464 -25.27 20.79 7.43
N ASP A 465 -24.85 19.68 8.05
CA ASP A 465 -25.30 19.27 9.38
C ASP A 465 -24.27 19.67 10.45
N PRO A 466 -24.58 20.64 11.34
CA PRO A 466 -23.66 21.06 12.40
C PRO A 466 -23.40 19.97 13.45
N LEU A 467 -24.19 18.89 13.47
CA LEU A 467 -24.01 17.77 14.38
C LEU A 467 -23.02 16.71 13.85
N ASN A 468 -22.49 16.87 12.64
CA ASN A 468 -21.43 16.01 12.11
C ASN A 468 -20.08 16.37 12.74
N THR A 469 -19.94 16.09 14.03
CA THR A 469 -18.69 16.22 14.78
C THR A 469 -18.31 14.89 15.41
N TRP A 470 -17.02 14.72 15.74
CA TRP A 470 -16.51 13.52 16.38
C TRP A 470 -17.13 13.28 17.76
N GLU A 471 -17.44 14.30 18.56
CA GLU A 471 -18.12 14.13 19.85
C GLU A 471 -19.46 13.41 19.72
N MET A 472 -20.31 13.90 18.80
CA MET A 472 -21.63 13.33 18.59
C MET A 472 -21.52 11.92 18.00
N THR A 473 -20.59 11.74 17.07
CA THR A 473 -20.34 10.46 16.41
C THR A 473 -19.85 9.40 17.39
N LEU A 474 -18.85 9.71 18.21
CA LEU A 474 -18.29 8.79 19.21
C LEU A 474 -19.30 8.47 20.32
N ALA A 475 -20.14 9.43 20.72
CA ALA A 475 -21.23 9.16 21.66
C ALA A 475 -22.27 8.17 21.09
N GLU A 476 -22.62 8.29 19.81
CA GLU A 476 -23.54 7.34 19.14
C GLU A 476 -22.90 5.95 18.98
N ILE A 477 -21.61 5.89 18.61
CA ILE A 477 -20.82 4.65 18.54
C ILE A 477 -20.80 3.96 19.91
N ALA A 478 -20.48 4.70 20.99
CA ALA A 478 -20.46 4.19 22.36
C ALA A 478 -21.80 3.57 22.77
N GLN A 479 -22.91 4.25 22.47
CA GLN A 479 -24.25 3.79 22.82
C GLN A 479 -24.72 2.58 22.00
N GLY A 480 -24.31 2.50 20.73
CA GLY A 480 -24.81 1.49 19.81
C GLY A 480 -23.96 0.23 19.68
N LEU A 481 -22.70 0.26 20.12
CA LEU A 481 -21.76 -0.86 20.03
C LEU A 481 -21.30 -1.34 21.41
N THR A 482 -20.85 -2.59 21.47
CA THR A 482 -20.19 -3.17 22.64
C THR A 482 -18.77 -3.55 22.25
N LEU A 483 -17.88 -2.57 22.33
CA LEU A 483 -16.46 -2.71 21.97
C LEU A 483 -15.66 -3.19 23.17
N SER A 484 -14.70 -4.08 22.93
CA SER A 484 -13.65 -4.45 23.89
C SER A 484 -12.37 -3.65 23.70
N SER A 485 -12.18 -3.08 22.51
CA SER A 485 -11.00 -2.29 22.14
C SER A 485 -11.43 -1.12 21.26
N LEU A 486 -10.86 0.05 21.51
CA LEU A 486 -11.04 1.25 20.71
C LEU A 486 -9.69 1.97 20.58
N THR A 487 -9.29 2.26 19.36
CA THR A 487 -8.09 3.04 19.06
C THR A 487 -8.46 4.24 18.20
N LEU A 488 -8.06 5.45 18.61
CA LEU A 488 -8.38 6.70 17.91
C LEU A 488 -7.09 7.47 17.60
N SER A 489 -6.96 8.06 16.41
CA SER A 489 -5.80 8.90 16.09
C SER A 489 -6.13 9.87 14.96
N LYS A 490 -5.68 11.13 15.07
CA LYS A 490 -5.83 12.17 14.03
C LYS A 490 -7.25 12.24 13.44
N LEU A 491 -8.23 12.51 14.30
CA LEU A 491 -9.64 12.62 13.91
C LEU A 491 -9.99 14.07 13.61
N CYS A 492 -10.26 14.39 12.36
CA CYS A 492 -10.51 15.75 11.89
C CYS A 492 -12.02 16.04 11.80
N ASP A 493 -12.47 17.10 12.48
CA ASP A 493 -13.76 17.74 12.21
C ASP A 493 -13.59 18.71 11.03
N PHE A 494 -14.27 18.47 9.91
CA PHE A 494 -14.12 19.35 8.75
C PHE A 494 -14.72 20.75 9.03
N PRO A 495 -14.02 21.86 8.71
CA PRO A 495 -14.49 23.21 9.01
C PRO A 495 -15.66 23.62 8.12
N GLN A 496 -16.38 24.67 8.56
CA GLN A 496 -17.65 25.10 7.98
C GLN A 496 -17.52 25.70 6.56
N ASP A 497 -16.38 26.31 6.24
CA ASP A 497 -16.11 26.94 4.94
C ASP A 497 -14.78 26.47 4.33
N TRP A 498 -14.83 26.06 3.06
CA TRP A 498 -13.65 25.67 2.24
C TRP A 498 -12.60 26.77 2.06
N SER A 499 -12.96 28.03 2.32
CA SER A 499 -12.18 29.22 2.01
C SER A 499 -11.67 30.00 3.23
N GLY A 500 -11.87 29.48 4.44
CA GLY A 500 -11.60 30.20 5.68
C GLY A 500 -10.40 29.66 6.46
N SER A 501 -9.66 30.56 7.09
CA SER A 501 -8.65 30.33 8.12
C SER A 501 -9.20 29.72 9.41
N ASP A 502 -10.38 29.10 9.37
CA ASP A 502 -10.98 28.46 10.54
C ASP A 502 -10.18 27.21 10.87
N GLN A 503 -9.70 27.17 12.10
CA GLN A 503 -8.80 26.14 12.61
C GLN A 503 -9.48 24.77 12.47
N LYS A 504 -8.89 23.90 11.65
CA LYS A 504 -9.29 22.49 11.56
C LYS A 504 -9.09 21.89 12.95
N ARG A 505 -10.17 21.43 13.58
CA ARG A 505 -10.09 20.79 14.88
C ARG A 505 -9.71 19.33 14.66
N MET A 506 -8.53 18.96 15.16
CA MET A 506 -8.01 17.60 15.09
C MET A 506 -7.93 17.03 16.51
N LEU A 507 -8.69 15.96 16.74
CA LEU A 507 -8.70 15.23 18.01
C LEU A 507 -7.70 14.08 17.97
N PHE A 508 -7.18 13.72 19.14
CA PHE A 508 -6.24 12.60 19.31
C PHE A 508 -4.97 12.69 18.45
N ASP A 509 -4.51 13.91 18.16
CA ASP A 509 -3.22 14.14 17.50
C ASP A 509 -2.11 14.25 18.55
N SER A 510 -1.31 13.19 18.70
CA SER A 510 -0.17 13.17 19.63
C SER A 510 0.97 14.12 19.21
N GLU A 511 0.97 14.57 17.95
CA GLU A 511 2.00 15.44 17.39
C GLU A 511 1.62 16.93 17.48
N ALA A 512 0.40 17.24 17.95
CA ALA A 512 -0.07 18.61 18.10
C ALA A 512 0.80 19.42 19.05
N GLU A 513 0.96 20.72 18.76
CA GLU A 513 1.82 21.65 19.51
C GLU A 513 1.54 21.63 21.03
N ILE A 514 0.27 21.50 21.41
CA ILE A 514 -0.17 21.45 22.82
C ILE A 514 0.43 20.29 23.61
N TRP A 515 0.82 19.20 22.95
CA TRP A 515 1.39 17.99 23.57
C TRP A 515 2.91 17.91 23.48
N GLN A 516 3.57 18.88 22.85
CA GLN A 516 5.03 18.87 22.74
C GLN A 516 5.70 18.85 24.11
N GLY A 517 6.48 17.80 24.38
CA GLY A 517 7.12 17.56 25.67
C GLY A 517 6.20 17.03 26.79
N LYS A 518 4.91 16.78 26.50
CA LYS A 518 3.87 16.37 27.46
C LYS A 518 3.26 14.99 27.14
N ALA A 519 4.08 14.03 26.70
CA ALA A 519 3.61 12.71 26.28
C ALA A 519 2.79 11.97 27.35
N SER A 520 3.16 12.08 28.64
CA SER A 520 2.40 11.48 29.74
C SER A 520 1.00 12.08 29.93
N GLU A 521 0.85 13.39 29.68
CA GLU A 521 -0.44 14.08 29.79
C GLU A 521 -1.35 13.70 28.61
N TYR A 522 -0.79 13.59 27.41
CA TYR A 522 -1.50 13.06 26.24
C TYR A 522 -2.00 11.63 26.51
N HIS A 523 -1.16 10.74 27.06
CA HIS A 523 -1.59 9.38 27.40
C HIS A 523 -2.72 9.37 28.44
N ALA A 524 -2.66 10.22 29.46
CA ALA A 524 -3.74 10.35 30.45
C ALA A 524 -5.05 10.85 29.82
N TYR A 525 -4.99 11.88 28.96
CA TYR A 525 -6.12 12.36 28.17
C TYR A 525 -6.71 11.25 27.30
N TYR A 526 -5.84 10.54 26.58
CA TYR A 526 -6.22 9.46 25.67
C TYR A 526 -6.92 8.33 26.42
N ASP A 527 -6.29 7.80 27.48
CA ASP A 527 -6.83 6.68 28.26
C ASP A 527 -8.16 7.06 28.94
N ALA A 528 -8.29 8.30 29.43
CA ALA A 528 -9.53 8.80 30.02
C ALA A 528 -10.66 8.89 28.97
N ALA A 529 -10.37 9.44 27.79
CA ALA A 529 -11.34 9.56 26.71
C ALA A 529 -11.79 8.19 26.19
N ILE A 530 -10.84 7.27 25.91
CA ILE A 530 -11.14 5.90 25.47
C ILE A 530 -11.92 5.15 26.54
N GLY A 531 -11.52 5.26 27.81
CA GLY A 531 -12.22 4.67 28.95
C GLY A 531 -13.67 5.13 29.03
N SER A 532 -13.91 6.44 28.97
CA SER A 532 -15.27 7.00 28.99
C SER A 532 -16.14 6.50 27.83
N ILE A 533 -15.60 6.46 26.61
CA ILE A 533 -16.32 5.99 25.42
C ILE A 533 -16.68 4.50 25.55
N LEU A 534 -15.74 3.66 25.99
CA LEU A 534 -15.96 2.22 26.15
C LEU A 534 -16.96 1.88 27.28
N HIS A 535 -16.93 2.62 28.39
CA HIS A 535 -17.82 2.40 29.53
C HIS A 535 -19.16 3.15 29.41
N GLN A 536 -19.39 3.88 28.32
CA GLN A 536 -20.58 4.70 28.08
C GLN A 536 -20.81 5.75 29.18
N GLU A 537 -19.73 6.21 29.80
CA GLU A 537 -19.77 7.24 30.84
C GLU A 537 -19.99 8.61 30.18
N GLY A 538 -20.73 9.50 30.86
CA GLY A 538 -21.29 10.74 30.29
C GLY A 538 -20.27 11.68 29.62
N ARG A 539 -20.80 12.72 28.94
CA ARG A 539 -20.09 13.69 28.07
C ARG A 539 -18.84 14.32 28.71
N HIS A 540 -17.70 13.65 28.63
CA HIS A 540 -16.40 14.32 28.74
C HIS A 540 -16.17 15.13 27.47
N SER A 541 -15.65 16.35 27.62
CA SER A 541 -15.18 17.12 26.46
C SER A 541 -14.02 16.35 25.83
N LEU A 542 -14.12 16.07 24.53
CA LEU A 542 -12.99 15.51 23.77
C LEU A 542 -11.99 16.59 23.37
N ASP A 543 -12.31 17.86 23.63
CA ASP A 543 -11.42 18.97 23.31
C ASP A 543 -10.16 18.95 24.18
N PRO A 544 -8.97 18.83 23.57
CA PRO A 544 -7.73 18.73 24.33
C PRO A 544 -7.40 20.02 25.10
N GLU A 545 -7.80 21.20 24.61
CA GLU A 545 -7.58 22.47 25.32
C GLU A 545 -8.42 22.56 26.60
N VAL A 546 -9.65 22.03 26.55
CA VAL A 546 -10.54 21.97 27.72
C VAL A 546 -10.02 20.98 28.75
N PHE A 547 -9.45 19.85 28.32
CA PHE A 547 -8.88 18.85 29.21
C PHE A 547 -7.62 19.35 29.94
N GLU A 548 -6.72 20.05 29.23
CA GLU A 548 -5.54 20.68 29.84
C GLU A 548 -5.94 21.70 30.92
N GLY A 549 -6.96 22.52 30.65
CA GLY A 549 -7.51 23.46 31.62
C GLY A 549 -8.03 22.78 32.90
N GLN A 550 -8.71 21.64 32.78
CA GLN A 550 -9.23 20.86 33.92
C GLN A 550 -8.10 20.25 34.77
N MET A 551 -7.07 19.69 34.12
CA MET A 551 -5.88 19.16 34.81
C MET A 551 -5.12 20.25 35.56
N ALA A 552 -4.97 21.44 34.97
CA ALA A 552 -4.33 22.58 35.62
C ALA A 552 -5.09 23.05 36.87
N GLU A 553 -6.42 23.08 36.83
CA GLU A 553 -7.26 23.42 37.98
C GLU A 553 -7.20 22.36 39.09
N GLU A 554 -7.20 21.06 38.75
CA GLU A 554 -7.07 19.99 39.74
C GLU A 554 -5.72 20.01 40.45
N VAL A 555 -4.61 20.25 39.73
CA VAL A 555 -3.27 20.37 40.32
C VAL A 555 -3.15 21.61 41.22
N MET A 556 -3.78 22.72 40.86
CA MET A 556 -3.82 23.92 41.72
C MET A 556 -4.72 23.77 42.95
N SER A 557 -5.73 22.89 42.90
CA SER A 557 -6.62 22.63 44.04
C SER A 557 -6.03 21.68 45.09
N GLN A 558 -4.97 20.94 44.73
CA GLN A 558 -4.25 20.01 45.61
C GLN A 558 -2.96 20.61 46.22
N GLN A 559 -2.65 21.88 45.93
CA GLN A 559 -1.62 22.69 46.60
C GLN A 559 -2.26 23.63 47.62
#